data_AF-A0A1W9S857-F1
#
_entry.id   AF-A0A1W9S857-F1
#
_cell.length_a   1.000
_cell.length_b   1.000
_cell.length_c   1.000
_cell.angle_alpha   90.00
_cell.angle_beta   90.00
_cell.angle_gamma   90.00
#
_symmetry.space_group_name_H-M   'P 1'
#
loop_
_entity.id
_entity.type
_entity.pdbx_description
1 polymer ?
#
loop_
_entity_poly.entity_id
_entity_poly.type
_entity_poly.pdbx_seq_one_letter_code
_entity_poly.pdbx_strand_id
1 'polypeptide(L)'
;MADQQLIYNCPGCGKPTPSPEGALTNKCEYCNLVVRIGGPHRILKYFYPTKINAYGARIAVDRYLKKQGLPLSGKIIKSEFFYLPFYRFRGMALDYLAPTVEMVEVAEDVQIPARTKCKLKGKEFDITIPAFTDKEFGLISLGIRPHAVPLYAFSRQDIPEGTTIVSSDIPPHKARHQAMEIHKHNVSLYNKSKPIYSAMIGERLSVIYFPIWAVTHETNGMQMTVFVDALADRGYSHKDKPFDYKGKISTEENSYFLRPLRHQCPYCGADLKERYFSLFYPCKNCGRSYLLRDEGYSEVKCQAVDTPLCVPFWRFPLEFNGQRHYKTVRDFSKLLPAELALMRKQKKNNRFYLYSPAFKATDVNRWVKRALSVIKTQPHDKLYDRLPALGPVLCIDEDEAKEMAVFLWRVATSKYVNLRKGEFQFDVNYLQSGEVIWLPVEDHQLLGKSLGYKEVNVLKN
;
A
#
# COMPACT_ATOMS: atom_id res chain seq x y z
N MET A 1 -8.31 -9.71 -5.07
CA MET A 1 -8.55 -8.84 -6.25
C MET A 1 -7.87 -9.50 -7.43
N ALA A 2 -8.43 -9.43 -8.65
CA ALA A 2 -7.68 -9.84 -9.84
C ALA A 2 -6.41 -8.97 -9.88
N ASP A 3 -5.24 -9.61 -9.80
CA ASP A 3 -3.97 -8.91 -9.71
C ASP A 3 -3.75 -8.11 -10.99
N GLN A 4 -3.77 -6.79 -10.85
CA GLN A 4 -3.60 -5.84 -11.94
C GLN A 4 -2.25 -6.04 -12.61
N GLN A 5 -2.27 -6.08 -13.94
CA GLN A 5 -1.09 -6.36 -14.74
C GLN A 5 -0.28 -5.08 -14.93
N LEU A 6 0.90 -5.07 -14.30
CA LEU A 6 2.04 -4.29 -14.72
C LEU A 6 2.73 -5.03 -15.87
N ILE A 7 3.09 -4.33 -16.95
CA ILE A 7 3.84 -4.88 -18.07
C ILE A 7 5.22 -4.21 -18.11
N TYR A 8 6.28 -5.01 -18.21
CA TYR A 8 7.65 -4.51 -18.40
C TYR A 8 8.45 -5.45 -19.29
N ASN A 9 9.49 -4.95 -19.94
CA ASN A 9 10.33 -5.81 -20.79
C ASN A 9 11.31 -6.63 -19.94
N CYS A 10 11.35 -7.94 -20.16
CA CYS A 10 12.29 -8.82 -19.49
C CYS A 10 13.74 -8.43 -19.82
N PRO A 11 14.64 -8.24 -18.84
CA PRO A 11 16.05 -7.94 -19.13
C PRO A 11 16.81 -9.13 -19.75
N GLY A 12 16.25 -10.34 -19.69
CA GLY A 12 16.86 -11.54 -20.29
C GLY A 12 16.54 -11.69 -21.78
N CYS A 13 15.26 -11.73 -22.13
CA CYS A 13 14.81 -12.01 -23.51
C CYS A 13 14.15 -10.83 -24.23
N GLY A 14 14.02 -9.66 -23.59
CA GLY A 14 13.38 -8.47 -24.16
C GLY A 14 11.86 -8.52 -24.27
N LYS A 15 11.22 -9.68 -24.06
CA LYS A 15 9.76 -9.82 -24.23
C LYS A 15 8.96 -9.08 -23.14
N PRO A 16 7.80 -8.49 -23.48
CA PRO A 16 6.88 -7.90 -22.50
C PRO A 16 6.39 -8.97 -21.53
N THR A 17 6.64 -8.76 -20.25
CA THR A 17 6.36 -9.70 -19.17
C THR A 17 5.35 -9.07 -18.22
N PRO A 18 4.19 -9.72 -17.98
CA PRO A 18 3.24 -9.27 -16.98
C PRO A 18 3.78 -9.54 -15.57
N SER A 19 3.35 -8.73 -14.63
CA SER A 19 3.61 -8.89 -13.21
C SER A 19 2.45 -8.26 -12.44
N PRO A 20 2.09 -8.77 -11.26
CA PRO A 20 1.23 -8.03 -10.36
C PRO A 20 1.84 -6.67 -10.02
N GLU A 21 1.04 -5.61 -10.02
CA GLU A 21 1.50 -4.28 -9.66
C GLU A 21 2.01 -4.22 -8.21
N GLY A 22 3.21 -3.68 -7.99
CA GLY A 22 3.85 -3.62 -6.68
C GLY A 22 4.48 -4.94 -6.25
N ALA A 23 4.59 -5.92 -7.15
CA ALA A 23 5.46 -7.05 -6.93
C ALA A 23 6.93 -6.60 -6.78
N LEU A 24 7.65 -7.30 -5.92
CA LEU A 24 9.05 -7.11 -5.58
C LEU A 24 9.93 -8.03 -6.42
N THR A 25 9.44 -9.24 -6.71
CA THR A 25 10.08 -10.21 -7.60
C THR A 25 9.09 -10.68 -8.65
N ASN A 26 9.59 -11.10 -9.80
CA ASN A 26 8.79 -11.70 -10.86
C ASN A 26 9.61 -12.77 -11.59
N LYS A 27 8.94 -13.74 -12.21
CA LYS A 27 9.56 -14.75 -13.06
C LYS A 27 9.05 -14.55 -14.49
N CYS A 28 9.98 -14.39 -15.43
CA CYS A 28 9.63 -14.26 -16.84
C CYS A 28 9.05 -15.58 -17.37
N GLU A 29 7.85 -15.52 -17.95
CA GLU A 29 7.18 -16.69 -18.55
C GLU A 29 7.89 -17.23 -19.79
N TYR A 30 8.70 -16.41 -20.46
CA TYR A 30 9.35 -16.78 -21.72
C TYR A 30 10.73 -17.40 -21.52
N CYS A 31 11.57 -16.83 -20.65
CA CYS A 31 12.95 -17.28 -20.44
C CYS A 31 13.22 -17.81 -19.03
N ASN A 32 12.20 -17.88 -18.16
CA ASN A 32 12.29 -18.31 -16.76
C ASN A 32 13.22 -17.47 -15.87
N LEU A 33 13.78 -16.37 -16.36
CA LEU A 33 14.62 -15.48 -15.55
C LEU A 33 13.81 -14.90 -14.39
N VAL A 34 14.34 -15.08 -13.17
CA VAL A 34 13.76 -14.48 -11.97
C VAL A 34 14.43 -13.14 -11.72
N VAL A 35 13.62 -12.09 -11.61
CA VAL A 35 14.08 -10.72 -11.44
C VAL A 35 13.46 -10.07 -10.21
N ARG A 36 14.24 -9.22 -9.56
CA ARG A 36 13.78 -8.23 -8.60
C ARG A 36 13.39 -6.97 -9.36
N ILE A 37 12.14 -6.57 -9.23
CA ILE A 37 11.56 -5.40 -9.92
C ILE A 37 11.32 -4.22 -8.96
N GLY A 38 11.24 -4.46 -7.65
CA GLY A 38 11.00 -3.43 -6.63
C GLY A 38 11.75 -3.66 -5.31
N GLY A 39 11.47 -2.79 -4.34
CA GLY A 39 11.97 -2.82 -2.96
C GLY A 39 10.96 -2.15 -2.01
N PRO A 40 11.05 -2.41 -0.69
CA PRO A 40 10.03 -1.98 0.28
C PRO A 40 9.76 -0.47 0.30
N HIS A 41 10.78 0.38 0.10
CA HIS A 41 10.59 1.85 0.10
C HIS A 41 10.76 2.48 -1.29
N ARG A 42 10.94 1.65 -2.33
CA ARG A 42 11.12 2.12 -3.71
C ARG A 42 9.76 2.46 -4.33
N ILE A 43 9.52 3.75 -4.57
CA ILE A 43 8.33 4.21 -5.29
C ILE A 43 8.46 3.84 -6.76
N LEU A 44 7.62 2.91 -7.21
CA LEU A 44 7.57 2.48 -8.61
C LEU A 44 6.77 3.48 -9.45
N LYS A 45 7.27 3.74 -10.66
CA LYS A 45 6.67 4.68 -11.61
C LYS A 45 6.12 3.90 -12.81
N TYR A 46 4.86 4.17 -13.16
CA TYR A 46 4.12 3.52 -14.22
C TYR A 46 3.48 4.54 -15.14
N PHE A 47 3.19 4.13 -16.36
CA PHE A 47 2.58 4.97 -17.37
C PHE A 47 1.40 4.24 -17.98
N TYR A 48 0.36 4.98 -18.36
CA TYR A 48 -0.60 4.45 -19.32
C TYR A 48 -0.07 4.63 -20.74
N PRO A 49 -0.37 3.68 -21.64
CA PRO A 49 -0.10 3.89 -23.05
C PRO A 49 -1.03 4.99 -23.58
N THR A 50 -0.54 5.77 -24.54
CA THR A 50 -1.39 6.65 -25.34
C THR A 50 -1.86 5.91 -26.59
N LYS A 51 -3.15 6.05 -26.93
CA LYS A 51 -3.73 5.44 -28.14
C LYS A 51 -3.91 6.43 -29.28
N ILE A 52 -3.77 7.72 -29.01
CA ILE A 52 -4.07 8.79 -29.97
C ILE A 52 -2.88 9.73 -30.16
N ASN A 53 -2.66 10.10 -31.42
CA ASN A 53 -1.74 11.16 -31.82
C ASN A 53 -2.45 12.52 -31.83
N ALA A 54 -1.73 13.59 -32.22
CA ALA A 54 -2.28 14.95 -32.28
C ALA A 54 -3.53 15.07 -33.17
N TYR A 55 -3.60 14.30 -34.27
CA TYR A 55 -4.78 14.27 -35.14
C TYR A 55 -5.98 13.64 -34.44
N GLY A 56 -5.81 12.50 -33.77
CA GLY A 56 -6.86 11.89 -32.96
C GLY A 56 -7.34 12.81 -31.84
N ALA A 57 -6.41 13.53 -31.19
CA ALA A 57 -6.72 14.52 -30.17
C ALA A 57 -7.63 15.63 -30.71
N ARG A 58 -7.36 16.15 -31.92
CA ARG A 58 -8.25 17.12 -32.58
C ARG A 58 -9.67 16.57 -32.78
N ILE A 59 -9.81 15.32 -33.24
CA ILE A 59 -11.14 14.70 -33.42
C ILE A 59 -11.87 14.59 -32.07
N ALA A 60 -11.16 14.27 -30.98
CA ALA A 60 -11.75 14.23 -29.64
C ALA A 60 -12.19 15.62 -29.15
N VAL A 61 -11.45 16.68 -29.51
CA VAL A 61 -11.85 18.08 -29.27
C VAL A 61 -13.14 18.41 -30.01
N ASP A 62 -13.22 18.13 -31.31
CA ASP A 62 -14.42 18.40 -32.12
C ASP A 62 -15.66 17.68 -31.58
N ARG A 63 -15.50 16.39 -31.20
CA ARG A 63 -16.56 15.62 -30.53
C ARG A 63 -17.01 16.28 -29.22
N TYR A 64 -16.07 16.77 -28.43
CA TYR A 64 -16.35 17.43 -27.16
C TYR A 64 -17.10 18.77 -27.37
N LEU A 65 -16.59 19.63 -28.25
CA LEU A 65 -17.19 20.94 -28.55
C LEU A 65 -18.61 20.79 -29.09
N LYS A 66 -18.81 19.89 -30.05
CA LYS A 66 -20.14 19.57 -30.59
C LYS A 66 -21.11 19.13 -29.49
N LYS A 67 -20.65 18.31 -28.54
CA LYS A 67 -21.49 17.85 -27.41
C LYS A 67 -21.88 19.00 -26.47
N GLN A 68 -21.05 20.03 -26.35
CA GLN A 68 -21.34 21.23 -25.55
C GLN A 68 -22.13 22.30 -26.33
N GLY A 69 -22.52 22.03 -27.59
CA GLY A 69 -23.18 23.01 -28.45
C GLY A 69 -22.28 24.15 -28.91
N LEU A 70 -20.95 23.98 -28.82
CA LEU A 70 -19.96 24.95 -29.26
C LEU A 70 -19.55 24.70 -30.72
N PRO A 71 -19.07 25.72 -31.45
CA PRO A 71 -18.50 25.53 -32.77
C PRO A 71 -17.33 24.54 -32.75
N LEU A 72 -17.12 23.83 -33.86
CA LEU A 72 -15.99 22.90 -34.00
C LEU A 72 -14.65 23.64 -33.94
N SER A 73 -13.57 22.89 -33.70
CA SER A 73 -12.24 23.46 -33.68
C SER A 73 -11.90 24.01 -35.07
N GLY A 74 -11.64 25.31 -35.12
CA GLY A 74 -11.17 26.00 -36.32
C GLY A 74 -9.70 25.69 -36.58
N LYS A 75 -8.87 26.73 -36.53
CA LYS A 75 -7.41 26.58 -36.72
C LYS A 75 -6.78 26.05 -35.44
N ILE A 76 -6.04 24.95 -35.52
CA ILE A 76 -5.22 24.48 -34.38
C ILE A 76 -3.97 25.35 -34.31
N ILE A 77 -3.78 26.03 -33.18
CA ILE A 77 -2.62 26.89 -32.90
C ILE A 77 -1.50 26.07 -32.28
N LYS A 78 -1.84 25.21 -31.31
CA LYS A 78 -0.88 24.42 -30.54
C LYS A 78 -1.50 23.09 -30.12
N SER A 79 -0.71 22.03 -30.16
CA SER A 79 -1.10 20.72 -29.64
C SER A 79 0.06 20.14 -28.85
N GLU A 80 -0.15 19.96 -27.55
CA GLU A 80 0.89 19.50 -26.62
C GLU A 80 0.44 18.26 -25.89
N PHE A 81 1.36 17.32 -25.72
CA PHE A 81 1.12 16.09 -24.99
C PHE A 81 1.82 16.11 -23.64
N PHE A 82 1.08 15.74 -22.60
CA PHE A 82 1.50 15.76 -21.21
C PHE A 82 1.35 14.38 -20.57
N TYR A 83 2.33 14.01 -19.76
CA TYR A 83 2.18 12.95 -18.77
C TYR A 83 2.06 13.56 -17.38
N LEU A 84 0.87 13.45 -16.79
CA LEU A 84 0.56 14.00 -15.47
C LEU A 84 0.79 12.95 -14.37
N PRO A 85 1.63 13.20 -13.35
CA PRO A 85 1.88 12.22 -12.31
C PRO A 85 0.75 12.20 -11.27
N PHE A 86 0.29 11.01 -10.92
CA PHE A 86 -0.63 10.75 -9.81
C PHE A 86 -0.02 9.75 -8.86
N TYR A 87 0.00 10.07 -7.57
CA TYR A 87 0.25 9.04 -6.56
C TYR A 87 -0.93 8.08 -6.51
N ARG A 88 -0.66 6.79 -6.43
CA ARG A 88 -1.62 5.74 -6.12
C ARG A 88 -1.19 5.05 -4.83
N PHE A 89 -2.08 5.08 -3.84
CA PHE A 89 -1.92 4.48 -2.54
C PHE A 89 -2.83 3.28 -2.41
N ARG A 90 -2.25 2.10 -2.15
CA ARG A 90 -3.00 0.86 -1.92
C ARG A 90 -2.58 0.21 -0.62
N GLY A 91 -3.52 -0.28 0.18
CA GLY A 91 -3.18 -0.95 1.43
C GLY A 91 -4.38 -1.37 2.23
N MET A 92 -4.17 -1.60 3.52
CA MET A 92 -5.24 -1.86 4.48
C MET A 92 -5.32 -0.69 5.46
N ALA A 93 -6.49 -0.09 5.56
CA ALA A 93 -6.78 0.88 6.59
C ALA A 93 -7.44 0.20 7.78
N LEU A 94 -6.94 0.51 8.97
CA LEU A 94 -7.41 0.00 10.24
C LEU A 94 -7.95 1.15 11.05
N ASP A 95 -9.21 1.05 11.47
CA ASP A 95 -9.92 2.10 12.18
C ASP A 95 -10.49 1.55 13.48
N TYR A 96 -10.18 2.23 14.58
CA TYR A 96 -10.83 2.04 15.86
C TYR A 96 -11.87 3.15 16.04
N LEU A 97 -13.13 2.81 15.84
CA LEU A 97 -14.24 3.76 15.77
C LEU A 97 -14.82 4.05 17.14
N ALA A 98 -15.22 5.30 17.34
CA ALA A 98 -15.99 5.71 18.51
C ALA A 98 -17.27 4.88 18.66
N PRO A 99 -17.72 4.63 19.89
CA PRO A 99 -18.95 3.87 20.10
C PRO A 99 -20.13 4.64 19.52
N THR A 100 -20.95 3.94 18.74
CA THR A 100 -22.28 4.41 18.35
C THR A 100 -23.27 3.90 19.39
N VAL A 101 -24.22 4.75 19.82
CA VAL A 101 -25.37 4.30 20.61
C VAL A 101 -26.25 3.48 19.66
N GLU A 102 -26.31 2.17 19.88
CA GLU A 102 -27.33 1.33 19.25
C GLU A 102 -28.54 1.36 20.17
N MET A 103 -29.74 1.62 19.64
CA MET A 103 -30.98 1.48 20.41
C MET A 103 -31.47 0.05 20.22
N VAL A 104 -31.75 -0.67 21.30
CA VAL A 104 -32.33 -2.02 21.25
C VAL A 104 -33.79 -1.89 21.65
N GLU A 105 -34.68 -2.34 20.78
CA GLU A 105 -36.09 -2.57 21.13
C GLU A 105 -36.17 -3.81 22.01
N VAL A 106 -36.61 -3.62 23.25
CA VAL A 106 -36.76 -4.70 24.23
C VAL A 106 -38.22 -5.15 24.33
N ALA A 107 -39.16 -4.28 23.94
CA ALA A 107 -40.59 -4.53 23.78
C ALA A 107 -41.19 -3.51 22.79
N GLU A 108 -42.44 -3.70 22.37
CA GLU A 108 -43.21 -2.64 21.70
C GLU A 108 -43.12 -1.36 22.56
N ASP A 109 -42.60 -0.29 21.95
CA ASP A 109 -42.39 1.05 22.54
C ASP A 109 -41.32 1.22 23.65
N VAL A 110 -40.49 0.20 23.93
CA VAL A 110 -39.37 0.33 24.89
C VAL A 110 -38.02 0.21 24.18
N GLN A 111 -37.41 1.36 23.87
CA GLN A 111 -36.04 1.44 23.35
C GLN A 111 -35.05 1.72 24.48
N ILE A 112 -34.10 0.80 24.69
CA ILE A 112 -33.02 0.96 25.67
C ILE A 112 -31.70 1.15 24.92
N PRO A 113 -30.83 2.10 25.31
CA PRO A 113 -29.50 2.22 24.72
C PRO A 113 -28.69 0.93 24.98
N ALA A 114 -28.32 0.22 23.92
CA ALA A 114 -27.37 -0.87 23.98
C ALA A 114 -26.01 -0.37 24.48
N ARG A 115 -25.25 -1.30 25.07
CA ARG A 115 -23.85 -1.06 25.48
C ARG A 115 -23.06 -0.41 24.34
N THR A 116 -22.54 0.78 24.60
CA THR A 116 -21.62 1.51 23.73
C THR A 116 -20.30 0.75 23.60
N LYS A 117 -20.10 0.07 22.47
CA LYS A 117 -18.83 -0.62 22.16
C LYS A 117 -18.11 0.10 21.02
N CYS A 118 -16.84 0.43 21.25
CA CYS A 118 -15.95 0.83 20.17
C CYS A 118 -15.82 -0.32 19.16
N LYS A 119 -15.76 0.01 17.88
CA LYS A 119 -15.72 -0.99 16.79
C LYS A 119 -14.36 -0.92 16.11
N LEU A 120 -13.66 -2.05 16.08
CA LEU A 120 -12.47 -2.21 15.25
C LEU A 120 -12.91 -2.64 13.84
N LYS A 121 -12.56 -1.83 12.84
CA LYS A 121 -12.81 -2.12 11.43
C LYS A 121 -11.51 -2.09 10.64
N GLY A 122 -11.37 -3.05 9.73
CA GLY A 122 -10.33 -3.07 8.72
C GLY A 122 -10.96 -3.06 7.32
N LYS A 123 -10.39 -2.28 6.40
CA LYS A 123 -10.83 -2.20 5.01
C LYS A 123 -9.63 -2.00 4.09
N GLU A 124 -9.65 -2.65 2.92
CA GLU A 124 -8.71 -2.31 1.85
C GLU A 124 -9.04 -0.94 1.24
N PHE A 125 -8.01 -0.19 0.85
CA PHE A 125 -8.17 1.09 0.17
C PHE A 125 -7.30 1.18 -1.08
N ASP A 126 -7.78 1.96 -2.05
CA ASP A 126 -7.08 2.35 -3.27
C ASP A 126 -7.45 3.81 -3.56
N ILE A 127 -6.49 4.72 -3.40
CA ILE A 127 -6.70 6.17 -3.50
C ILE A 127 -5.66 6.74 -4.45
N THR A 128 -6.11 7.52 -5.43
CA THR A 128 -5.22 8.27 -6.32
C THR A 128 -5.31 9.77 -6.07
N ILE A 129 -4.16 10.43 -6.03
CA ILE A 129 -4.02 11.87 -5.72
C ILE A 129 -3.06 12.48 -6.76
N PRO A 130 -3.37 13.66 -7.34
CA PRO A 130 -2.43 14.39 -8.18
C PRO A 130 -1.10 14.60 -7.47
N ALA A 131 0.02 14.34 -8.15
CA ALA A 131 1.36 14.61 -7.62
C ALA A 131 1.91 15.98 -8.09
N PHE A 132 1.07 16.79 -8.73
CA PHE A 132 1.36 18.13 -9.26
C PHE A 132 0.41 19.17 -8.66
N THR A 133 0.76 20.45 -8.78
CA THR A 133 0.01 21.56 -8.17
C THR A 133 -0.84 22.37 -9.16
N ASP A 134 -0.58 22.25 -10.46
CA ASP A 134 -1.30 22.99 -11.50
C ASP A 134 -2.76 22.55 -11.58
N LYS A 135 -3.67 23.45 -11.20
CA LYS A 135 -5.12 23.19 -11.18
C LYS A 135 -5.77 23.35 -12.55
N GLU A 136 -5.09 23.93 -13.54
CA GLU A 136 -5.68 24.18 -14.85
C GLU A 136 -6.05 22.89 -15.58
N PHE A 137 -5.28 21.81 -15.36
CA PHE A 137 -5.57 20.47 -15.87
C PHE A 137 -6.91 19.90 -15.38
N GLY A 138 -7.46 20.37 -14.25
CA GLY A 138 -8.80 20.02 -13.78
C GLY A 138 -9.03 18.57 -13.32
N LEU A 139 -7.98 17.77 -13.15
CA LEU A 139 -8.08 16.37 -12.70
C LEU A 139 -7.76 16.25 -11.20
N ILE A 140 -8.64 15.59 -10.46
CA ILE A 140 -8.51 15.40 -9.00
C ILE A 140 -8.20 13.95 -8.60
N SER A 141 -8.39 12.98 -9.50
CA SER A 141 -8.19 11.54 -9.26
C SER A 141 -8.25 10.78 -10.61
N LEU A 142 -7.64 9.59 -10.66
CA LEU A 142 -7.75 8.68 -11.80
C LEU A 142 -9.01 7.79 -11.73
N GLY A 143 -9.71 7.79 -10.59
CA GLY A 143 -10.90 6.97 -10.37
C GLY A 143 -10.59 5.48 -10.48
N ILE A 144 -11.43 4.74 -11.20
CA ILE A 144 -11.29 3.28 -11.36
C ILE A 144 -10.31 2.86 -12.46
N ARG A 145 -9.78 3.79 -13.25
CA ARG A 145 -8.90 3.48 -14.40
C ARG A 145 -7.71 2.58 -14.03
N PRO A 146 -7.03 2.75 -12.88
CA PRO A 146 -5.94 1.86 -12.47
C PRO A 146 -6.34 0.41 -12.22
N HIS A 147 -7.65 0.12 -12.16
CA HIS A 147 -8.21 -1.23 -12.11
C HIS A 147 -8.64 -1.78 -13.46
N ALA A 148 -8.82 -0.91 -14.46
CA ALA A 148 -9.42 -1.27 -15.74
C ALA A 148 -8.38 -1.40 -16.87
N VAL A 149 -7.23 -0.73 -16.76
CA VAL A 149 -6.23 -0.68 -17.83
C VAL A 149 -4.87 -1.11 -17.29
N PRO A 150 -4.13 -1.99 -17.99
CA PRO A 150 -2.76 -2.37 -17.62
C PRO A 150 -1.83 -1.17 -17.53
N LEU A 151 -0.93 -1.24 -16.56
CA LEU A 151 0.10 -0.22 -16.33
C LEU A 151 1.41 -0.68 -16.96
N TYR A 152 2.18 0.25 -17.52
CA TYR A 152 3.44 -0.08 -18.18
C TYR A 152 4.62 0.50 -17.40
N ALA A 153 5.62 -0.34 -17.16
CA ALA A 153 6.94 0.12 -16.81
C ALA A 153 7.57 0.69 -18.07
N PHE A 154 7.62 2.01 -18.12
CA PHE A 154 7.78 2.74 -19.36
C PHE A 154 9.22 2.74 -19.89
N SER A 155 9.36 2.57 -21.22
CA SER A 155 10.59 2.78 -21.97
C SER A 155 10.49 4.10 -22.73
N ARG A 156 11.53 4.92 -22.70
CA ARG A 156 11.54 6.25 -23.35
C ARG A 156 11.25 6.20 -24.86
N GLN A 157 11.46 5.04 -25.49
CA GLN A 157 11.21 4.81 -26.91
C GLN A 157 9.75 5.03 -27.31
N ASP A 158 8.81 4.99 -26.35
CA ASP A 158 7.36 5.08 -26.60
C ASP A 158 6.78 6.48 -26.31
N ILE A 159 7.61 7.51 -26.12
CA ILE A 159 7.16 8.90 -25.88
C ILE A 159 6.93 9.61 -27.22
N PRO A 160 5.74 10.20 -27.48
CA PRO A 160 5.56 11.12 -28.60
C PRO A 160 6.57 12.27 -28.56
N GLU A 161 7.15 12.63 -29.70
CA GLU A 161 8.09 13.76 -29.76
C GLU A 161 7.44 15.05 -29.21
N GLY A 162 8.20 15.83 -28.43
CA GLY A 162 7.68 17.04 -27.77
C GLY A 162 6.82 16.80 -26.52
N THR A 163 6.72 15.57 -26.02
CA THR A 163 6.00 15.28 -24.77
C THR A 163 6.61 15.99 -23.56
N THR A 164 5.74 16.58 -22.74
CA THR A 164 6.10 17.13 -21.43
C THR A 164 5.73 16.15 -20.32
N ILE A 165 6.74 15.64 -19.59
CA ILE A 165 6.51 14.87 -18.36
C ILE A 165 6.45 15.85 -17.19
N VAL A 166 5.28 15.98 -16.56
CA VAL A 166 5.11 16.88 -15.42
C VAL A 166 5.84 16.33 -14.18
N SER A 167 6.52 17.22 -13.45
CA SER A 167 7.22 16.90 -12.21
C SER A 167 6.26 16.48 -11.08
N SER A 168 6.71 15.57 -10.22
CA SER A 168 6.03 15.24 -8.97
C SER A 168 6.43 16.25 -7.88
N ASP A 169 5.73 17.38 -7.82
CA ASP A 169 6.05 18.50 -6.92
C ASP A 169 5.63 18.26 -5.46
N ILE A 170 4.74 17.29 -5.22
CA ILE A 170 4.25 16.96 -3.89
C ILE A 170 5.11 15.84 -3.28
N PRO A 171 5.74 16.05 -2.11
CA PRO A 171 6.48 15.00 -1.43
C PRO A 171 5.60 13.80 -1.03
N PRO A 172 6.10 12.55 -1.10
CA PRO A 172 5.36 11.34 -0.75
C PRO A 172 4.64 11.39 0.61
N HIS A 173 5.31 11.89 1.65
CA HIS A 173 4.72 11.98 3.00
C HIS A 173 3.50 12.90 3.07
N LYS A 174 3.47 13.99 2.27
CA LYS A 174 2.31 14.90 2.20
C LYS A 174 1.15 14.23 1.48
N ALA A 175 1.43 13.52 0.39
CA ALA A 175 0.43 12.77 -0.34
C ALA A 175 -0.18 11.64 0.52
N ARG A 176 0.65 10.96 1.33
CA ARG A 176 0.18 9.98 2.33
C ARG A 176 -0.77 10.60 3.34
N HIS A 177 -0.40 11.76 3.90
CA HIS A 177 -1.26 12.49 4.83
C HIS A 177 -2.61 12.86 4.18
N GLN A 178 -2.61 13.33 2.93
CA GLN A 178 -3.84 13.62 2.18
C GLN A 178 -4.71 12.35 1.97
N ALA A 179 -4.09 11.21 1.61
CA ALA A 179 -4.79 9.94 1.47
C ALA A 179 -5.46 9.51 2.80
N MET A 180 -4.75 9.67 3.92
CA MET A 180 -5.28 9.40 5.26
C MET A 180 -6.49 10.27 5.60
N GLU A 181 -6.46 11.56 5.29
CA GLU A 181 -7.59 12.46 5.56
C GLU A 181 -8.80 12.14 4.67
N ILE A 182 -8.59 11.83 3.39
CA ILE A 182 -9.65 11.35 2.48
C ILE A 182 -10.29 10.07 3.04
N HIS A 183 -9.46 9.12 3.50
CA HIS A 183 -9.94 7.88 4.11
C HIS A 183 -10.76 8.14 5.37
N LYS A 184 -10.26 8.92 6.33
CA LYS A 184 -10.97 9.24 7.58
C LYS A 184 -12.31 9.93 7.32
N HIS A 185 -12.35 10.84 6.34
CA HIS A 185 -13.58 11.51 5.93
C HIS A 185 -14.59 10.48 5.41
N ASN A 186 -14.18 9.61 4.47
CA ASN A 186 -15.03 8.56 3.92
C ASN A 186 -15.53 7.59 5.00
N VAL A 187 -14.65 7.14 5.90
CA VAL A 187 -15.02 6.25 7.02
C VAL A 187 -16.06 6.88 7.92
N SER A 188 -15.91 8.17 8.23
CA SER A 188 -16.85 8.91 9.07
C SER A 188 -18.25 8.98 8.42
N LEU A 189 -18.30 9.20 7.11
CA LEU A 189 -19.55 9.19 6.33
C LEU A 189 -20.22 7.82 6.31
N TYR A 190 -19.49 6.76 5.95
CA TYR A 190 -20.07 5.42 5.80
C TYR A 190 -20.45 4.76 7.13
N ASN A 191 -19.69 4.99 8.19
CA ASN A 191 -19.90 4.33 9.48
C ASN A 191 -20.72 5.14 10.47
N LYS A 192 -21.06 6.40 10.13
CA LYS A 192 -21.70 7.36 11.04
C LYS A 192 -20.98 7.44 12.40
N SER A 193 -19.65 7.26 12.39
CA SER A 193 -18.81 7.25 13.58
C SER A 193 -17.42 7.74 13.24
N LYS A 194 -16.86 8.56 14.14
CA LYS A 194 -15.53 9.13 13.99
C LYS A 194 -14.46 8.09 14.36
N PRO A 195 -13.40 7.91 13.55
CA PRO A 195 -12.25 7.13 13.95
C PRO A 195 -11.52 7.80 15.13
N ILE A 196 -11.29 7.06 16.21
CA ILE A 196 -10.46 7.46 17.35
C ILE A 196 -8.98 7.28 16.99
N TYR A 197 -8.66 6.11 16.43
CA TYR A 197 -7.33 5.77 15.93
C TYR A 197 -7.46 5.22 14.50
N SER A 198 -6.55 5.61 13.62
CA SER A 198 -6.43 5.08 12.26
C SER A 198 -4.98 4.76 11.95
N ALA A 199 -4.75 3.69 11.18
CA ALA A 199 -3.46 3.35 10.62
C ALA A 199 -3.63 2.83 9.18
N MET A 200 -2.66 3.10 8.31
CA MET A 200 -2.59 2.54 6.94
C MET A 200 -1.40 1.60 6.89
N ILE A 201 -1.68 0.30 6.80
CA ILE A 201 -0.69 -0.78 6.91
C ILE A 201 -0.58 -1.53 5.58
N GLY A 202 0.64 -1.92 5.20
CA GLY A 202 0.85 -2.60 3.93
C GLY A 202 0.64 -1.66 2.74
N GLU A 203 0.94 -0.38 2.91
CA GLU A 203 0.81 0.66 1.93
C GLU A 203 1.80 0.42 0.78
N ARG A 204 1.30 0.51 -0.45
CA ARG A 204 2.14 0.58 -1.63
C ARG A 204 1.88 1.90 -2.31
N LEU A 205 2.94 2.69 -2.37
CA LEU A 205 2.97 3.94 -3.09
C LEU A 205 3.59 3.72 -4.47
N SER A 206 2.85 4.11 -5.50
CA SER A 206 3.36 4.21 -6.87
C SER A 206 2.99 5.56 -7.47
N VAL A 207 3.68 5.95 -8.54
CA VAL A 207 3.31 7.09 -9.36
C VAL A 207 2.80 6.57 -10.71
N ILE A 208 1.60 6.98 -11.10
CA ILE A 208 1.01 6.70 -12.41
C ILE A 208 1.03 7.98 -13.22
N TYR A 209 1.71 7.96 -14.36
CA TYR A 209 1.72 9.03 -15.34
C TYR A 209 0.53 8.85 -16.30
N PHE A 210 -0.37 9.84 -16.26
CA PHE A 210 -1.61 9.85 -17.02
C PHE A 210 -1.48 10.71 -18.29
N PRO A 211 -1.77 10.15 -19.48
CA PRO A 211 -1.55 10.82 -20.75
C PRO A 211 -2.69 11.79 -21.08
N ILE A 212 -2.35 13.06 -21.31
CA ILE A 212 -3.28 14.15 -21.61
C ILE A 212 -2.81 14.93 -22.83
N TRP A 213 -3.72 15.27 -23.72
CA TRP A 213 -3.47 16.30 -24.74
C TRP A 213 -4.08 17.64 -24.30
N ALA A 214 -3.32 18.72 -24.47
CA ALA A 214 -3.85 20.08 -24.46
C ALA A 214 -3.85 20.60 -25.89
N VAL A 215 -5.02 20.95 -26.41
CA VAL A 215 -5.20 21.42 -27.78
C VAL A 215 -5.74 22.83 -27.76
N THR A 216 -4.88 23.78 -28.14
CA THR A 216 -5.24 25.19 -28.29
C THR A 216 -5.69 25.43 -29.72
N HIS A 217 -6.92 25.91 -29.88
CA HIS A 217 -7.54 26.19 -31.17
C HIS A 217 -8.09 27.62 -31.19
N GLU A 218 -8.23 28.16 -32.39
CA GLU A 218 -8.79 29.48 -32.63
C GLU A 218 -10.13 29.37 -33.34
N THR A 219 -11.14 30.00 -32.75
CA THR A 219 -12.50 30.11 -33.27
C THR A 219 -12.98 31.54 -33.06
N ASN A 220 -13.46 32.19 -34.11
CA ASN A 220 -13.91 33.59 -34.08
C ASN A 220 -12.86 34.57 -33.51
N GLY A 221 -11.57 34.34 -33.79
CA GLY A 221 -10.46 35.16 -33.30
C GLY A 221 -10.12 34.97 -31.82
N MET A 222 -10.79 34.06 -31.10
CA MET A 222 -10.48 33.72 -29.72
C MET A 222 -9.73 32.39 -29.64
N GLN A 223 -8.61 32.37 -28.89
CA GLN A 223 -7.86 31.15 -28.62
C GLN A 223 -8.34 30.47 -27.35
N MET A 224 -8.71 29.20 -27.46
CA MET A 224 -9.29 28.40 -26.39
C MET A 224 -8.58 27.05 -26.33
N THR A 225 -8.53 26.46 -25.14
CA THR A 225 -7.87 25.15 -24.94
C THR A 225 -8.89 24.11 -24.53
N VAL A 226 -8.81 22.94 -25.17
CA VAL A 226 -9.52 21.75 -24.73
C VAL A 226 -8.52 20.70 -24.28
N PHE A 227 -8.72 20.16 -23.09
CA PHE A 227 -7.96 19.01 -22.59
C PHE A 227 -8.67 17.70 -22.95
N VAL A 228 -7.88 16.74 -23.42
CA VAL A 228 -8.33 15.43 -23.87
C VAL A 228 -7.65 14.34 -23.04
N ASP A 229 -8.46 13.46 -22.47
CA ASP A 229 -8.03 12.19 -21.87
C ASP A 229 -7.57 11.28 -23.01
N ALA A 230 -6.25 11.10 -23.15
CA ALA A 230 -5.67 10.34 -24.26
C ALA A 230 -5.80 8.82 -24.08
N LEU A 231 -6.22 8.38 -22.90
CA LEU A 231 -6.54 6.97 -22.64
C LEU A 231 -7.98 6.65 -23.05
N ALA A 232 -8.92 7.57 -22.78
CA ALA A 232 -10.34 7.42 -23.09
C ALA A 232 -10.76 8.03 -24.44
N ASP A 233 -9.85 8.71 -25.15
CA ASP A 233 -10.10 9.42 -26.41
C ASP A 233 -11.27 10.42 -26.29
N ARG A 234 -11.25 11.24 -25.22
CA ARG A 234 -12.37 12.12 -24.89
C ARG A 234 -11.92 13.45 -24.29
N GLY A 235 -12.42 14.55 -24.84
CA GLY A 235 -12.34 15.87 -24.20
C GLY A 235 -13.05 15.89 -22.84
N TYR A 236 -12.45 16.53 -21.83
CA TYR A 236 -13.03 16.57 -20.48
C TYR A 236 -13.05 17.96 -19.85
N SER A 237 -12.32 18.93 -20.41
CA SER A 237 -12.24 20.30 -19.89
C SER A 237 -12.04 21.29 -21.04
N HIS A 238 -12.71 22.43 -20.95
CA HIS A 238 -12.62 23.56 -21.87
C HIS A 238 -12.18 24.81 -21.11
N LYS A 239 -11.26 25.58 -21.66
CA LYS A 239 -10.79 26.86 -21.13
C LYS A 239 -10.94 27.93 -22.20
N ASP A 240 -11.54 29.05 -21.83
CA ASP A 240 -11.75 30.21 -22.71
C ASP A 240 -10.47 31.05 -22.88
N LYS A 241 -9.30 30.41 -22.77
CA LYS A 241 -7.98 31.01 -22.90
C LYS A 241 -6.97 29.97 -23.42
N PRO A 242 -5.86 30.40 -24.06
CA PRO A 242 -4.75 29.51 -24.35
C PRO A 242 -4.13 28.98 -23.05
N PHE A 243 -3.81 27.70 -23.04
CA PHE A 243 -3.06 27.06 -21.97
C PHE A 243 -1.56 27.17 -22.25
N ASP A 244 -0.82 27.53 -21.21
CA ASP A 244 0.63 27.61 -21.24
C ASP A 244 1.16 27.02 -19.93
N TYR A 245 1.78 25.83 -20.03
CA TYR A 245 2.27 25.13 -18.86
C TYR A 245 3.58 25.76 -18.36
N LYS A 246 3.51 26.40 -17.18
CA LYS A 246 4.67 27.05 -16.52
C LYS A 246 5.26 26.24 -15.37
N GLY A 247 4.82 25.00 -15.19
CA GLY A 247 5.25 24.14 -14.10
C GLY A 247 6.61 23.47 -14.36
N LYS A 248 7.08 22.72 -13.37
CA LYS A 248 8.35 22.01 -13.46
C LYS A 248 8.21 20.76 -14.33
N ILE A 249 9.15 20.59 -15.25
CA ILE A 249 9.28 19.39 -16.08
C ILE A 249 10.15 18.39 -15.32
N SER A 250 9.74 17.11 -15.33
CA SER A 250 10.51 16.05 -14.69
C SER A 250 11.79 15.77 -15.48
N THR A 251 12.93 15.72 -14.78
CA THR A 251 14.23 15.32 -15.35
C THR A 251 14.50 13.82 -15.20
N GLU A 252 15.45 13.29 -15.99
CA GLU A 252 15.86 11.87 -15.99
C GLU A 252 16.38 11.38 -14.63
N GLU A 253 17.13 12.22 -13.91
CA GLU A 253 17.68 11.88 -12.58
C GLU A 253 16.60 11.62 -11.53
N ASN A 254 15.40 12.20 -11.71
CA ASN A 254 14.27 12.06 -10.81
C ASN A 254 13.25 11.00 -11.26
N SER A 255 13.45 10.37 -12.43
CA SER A 255 12.57 9.33 -12.97
C SER A 255 13.24 7.97 -12.87
N TYR A 256 13.18 7.35 -11.68
CA TYR A 256 13.58 5.95 -11.52
C TYR A 256 12.61 5.03 -12.27
N PHE A 257 12.88 4.83 -13.56
CA PHE A 257 12.28 3.77 -14.36
C PHE A 257 12.50 2.41 -13.66
N LEU A 258 11.59 1.46 -13.91
CA LEU A 258 11.77 0.09 -13.42
C LEU A 258 13.11 -0.43 -13.93
N ARG A 259 13.99 -0.83 -13.02
CA ARG A 259 15.28 -1.45 -13.36
C ARG A 259 15.28 -2.86 -12.77
N PRO A 260 14.76 -3.86 -13.51
CA PRO A 260 14.77 -5.24 -13.06
C PRO A 260 16.21 -5.72 -12.88
N LEU A 261 16.52 -6.29 -11.72
CA LEU A 261 17.81 -6.88 -11.40
C LEU A 261 17.65 -8.39 -11.25
N ARG A 262 18.70 -9.18 -11.47
CA ARG A 262 18.62 -10.63 -11.24
C ARG A 262 18.30 -10.92 -9.77
N HIS A 263 17.39 -11.85 -9.52
CA HIS A 263 16.99 -12.23 -8.17
C HIS A 263 17.86 -13.39 -7.66
N GLN A 264 19.06 -13.05 -7.18
CA GLN A 264 20.08 -14.04 -6.83
C GLN A 264 20.51 -13.97 -5.36
N CYS A 265 20.96 -15.12 -4.86
CA CYS A 265 21.55 -15.25 -3.53
C CYS A 265 22.89 -14.49 -3.49
N PRO A 266 23.06 -13.50 -2.60
CA PRO A 266 24.31 -12.74 -2.51
C PRO A 266 25.53 -13.59 -2.17
N TYR A 267 25.34 -14.76 -1.54
CA TYR A 267 26.44 -15.61 -1.10
C TYR A 267 26.89 -16.64 -2.14
N CYS A 268 25.95 -17.35 -2.77
CA CYS A 268 26.29 -18.46 -3.67
C CYS A 268 25.90 -18.23 -5.14
N GLY A 269 25.29 -17.10 -5.48
CA GLY A 269 24.88 -16.75 -6.85
C GLY A 269 23.66 -17.52 -7.38
N ALA A 270 23.16 -18.52 -6.67
CA ALA A 270 21.97 -19.27 -7.08
C ALA A 270 20.72 -18.37 -7.11
N ASP A 271 19.84 -18.61 -8.08
CA ASP A 271 18.58 -17.88 -8.17
C ASP A 271 17.71 -18.15 -6.92
N LEU A 272 17.19 -17.07 -6.36
CA LEU A 272 16.21 -17.13 -5.27
C LEU A 272 14.82 -17.35 -5.87
N LYS A 273 13.97 -18.08 -5.14
CA LYS A 273 12.62 -18.41 -5.63
C LYS A 273 11.76 -17.15 -5.74
N GLU A 274 11.03 -17.02 -6.84
CA GLU A 274 10.06 -15.94 -7.04
C GLU A 274 8.97 -15.97 -5.97
N ARG A 275 8.68 -14.81 -5.39
CA ARG A 275 7.54 -14.61 -4.49
C ARG A 275 7.11 -13.16 -4.60
N TYR A 276 6.08 -12.90 -5.41
CA TYR A 276 5.69 -11.54 -5.84
C TYR A 276 5.76 -10.49 -4.75
N PHE A 277 5.23 -10.79 -3.57
CA PHE A 277 5.10 -9.80 -2.51
C PHE A 277 5.96 -10.08 -1.29
N SER A 278 6.88 -11.05 -1.35
CA SER A 278 7.68 -11.38 -0.18
C SER A 278 8.87 -10.44 -0.02
N LEU A 279 9.20 -10.10 1.21
CA LEU A 279 10.48 -9.51 1.58
C LEU A 279 11.47 -10.60 2.02
N PHE A 280 11.01 -11.80 2.37
CA PHE A 280 11.85 -12.86 2.93
C PHE A 280 12.12 -13.98 1.92
N TYR A 281 13.40 -14.26 1.68
CA TYR A 281 13.88 -15.18 0.67
C TYR A 281 14.92 -16.15 1.24
N PRO A 282 14.54 -17.41 1.50
CA PRO A 282 15.50 -18.45 1.85
C PRO A 282 16.18 -19.03 0.61
N CYS A 283 17.50 -19.24 0.70
CA CYS A 283 18.26 -19.91 -0.34
C CYS A 283 18.30 -21.42 -0.10
N LYS A 284 17.76 -22.20 -1.04
CA LYS A 284 17.81 -23.67 -0.97
C LYS A 284 19.23 -24.24 -1.18
N ASN A 285 20.12 -23.49 -1.82
CA ASN A 285 21.46 -23.95 -2.15
C ASN A 285 22.42 -23.85 -0.96
N CYS A 286 22.55 -22.67 -0.34
CA CYS A 286 23.46 -22.45 0.79
C CYS A 286 22.79 -22.47 2.18
N GLY A 287 21.45 -22.61 2.24
CA GLY A 287 20.68 -22.62 3.49
C GLY A 287 20.53 -21.26 4.18
N ARG A 288 21.19 -20.20 3.69
CA ARG A 288 21.07 -18.85 4.25
C ARG A 288 19.73 -18.20 3.89
N SER A 289 19.32 -17.24 4.72
CA SER A 289 18.06 -16.53 4.54
C SER A 289 18.29 -15.02 4.45
N TYR A 290 17.52 -14.38 3.59
CA TYR A 290 17.68 -12.97 3.30
C TYR A 290 16.36 -12.23 3.45
N LEU A 291 16.44 -11.02 4.01
CA LEU A 291 15.39 -10.03 3.99
C LEU A 291 15.74 -8.95 2.97
N LEU A 292 14.84 -8.73 2.02
CA LEU A 292 14.92 -7.67 1.03
C LEU A 292 14.73 -6.32 1.74
N ARG A 293 15.72 -5.45 1.57
CA ARG A 293 15.76 -4.05 2.00
C ARG A 293 15.86 -3.18 0.75
N ASP A 294 15.94 -1.86 0.94
CA ASP A 294 15.92 -0.89 -0.17
C ASP A 294 17.03 -1.12 -1.20
N GLU A 295 18.26 -1.35 -0.74
CA GLU A 295 19.41 -1.47 -1.64
C GLU A 295 19.73 -2.92 -2.02
N GLY A 296 19.11 -3.92 -1.40
CA GLY A 296 19.64 -5.28 -1.49
C GLY A 296 19.05 -6.27 -0.52
N TYR A 297 19.83 -7.32 -0.27
CA TYR A 297 19.52 -8.37 0.68
C TYR A 297 20.34 -8.20 1.95
N SER A 298 19.67 -8.25 3.09
CA SER A 298 20.31 -8.39 4.41
C SER A 298 20.17 -9.83 4.88
N GLU A 299 21.26 -10.45 5.33
CA GLU A 299 21.20 -11.79 5.89
C GLU A 299 20.48 -11.76 7.25
N VAL A 300 19.55 -12.69 7.45
CA VAL A 300 18.74 -12.79 8.69
C VAL A 300 18.62 -14.24 9.13
N LYS A 301 18.58 -14.46 10.44
CA LYS A 301 18.25 -15.78 10.99
C LYS A 301 16.74 -15.98 10.98
N CYS A 302 16.30 -17.16 10.55
CA CYS A 302 14.89 -17.52 10.53
C CYS A 302 14.55 -18.26 11.82
N GLN A 303 13.78 -17.62 12.71
CA GLN A 303 13.36 -18.21 13.98
C GLN A 303 11.90 -18.67 13.91
N ALA A 304 11.67 -19.98 13.99
CA ALA A 304 10.34 -20.57 13.89
C ALA A 304 10.04 -21.52 15.04
N VAL A 305 8.77 -21.62 15.43
CA VAL A 305 8.30 -22.65 16.37
C VAL A 305 8.31 -24.03 15.72
N ASP A 306 8.29 -25.08 16.56
CA ASP A 306 8.25 -26.45 16.08
C ASP A 306 6.86 -26.91 15.63
N THR A 307 6.30 -26.27 14.61
CA THR A 307 5.02 -26.68 14.01
C THR A 307 5.09 -26.60 12.48
N PRO A 308 4.29 -27.42 11.75
CA PRO A 308 4.28 -27.40 10.29
C PRO A 308 3.70 -26.11 9.72
N LEU A 309 2.85 -25.39 10.47
CA LEU A 309 2.07 -24.27 9.99
C LEU A 309 2.32 -23.01 10.82
N CYS A 310 3.15 -22.13 10.26
CA CYS A 310 3.56 -20.90 10.92
C CYS A 310 3.29 -19.67 10.05
N VAL A 311 3.14 -18.51 10.68
CA VAL A 311 3.06 -17.22 9.98
C VAL A 311 4.08 -16.24 10.55
N PRO A 312 4.60 -15.31 9.74
CA PRO A 312 5.60 -14.37 10.20
C PRO A 312 4.95 -13.25 11.03
N PHE A 313 5.61 -12.90 12.14
CA PHE A 313 5.30 -11.77 12.99
C PHE A 313 6.58 -10.98 13.24
N TRP A 314 6.45 -9.66 13.24
CA TRP A 314 7.41 -8.79 13.89
C TRP A 314 7.11 -8.76 15.38
N ARG A 315 8.15 -8.86 16.21
CA ARG A 315 8.08 -8.57 17.64
C ARG A 315 8.98 -7.40 18.00
N PHE A 316 8.49 -6.51 18.85
CA PHE A 316 9.20 -5.34 19.33
C PHE A 316 9.22 -5.37 20.86
N PRO A 317 10.39 -5.36 21.51
CA PRO A 317 10.43 -5.26 22.96
C PRO A 317 9.84 -3.91 23.38
N LEU A 318 8.93 -3.93 24.35
CA LEU A 318 8.35 -2.71 24.90
C LEU A 318 8.85 -2.52 26.33
N GLU A 319 9.54 -1.41 26.54
CA GLU A 319 10.03 -1.00 27.85
C GLU A 319 9.60 0.44 28.09
N PHE A 320 9.10 0.77 29.28
CA PHE A 320 8.84 2.16 29.69
C PHE A 320 9.72 2.52 30.87
N ASN A 321 10.47 3.61 30.72
CA ASN A 321 11.37 4.16 31.74
C ASN A 321 10.79 5.46 32.24
N GLY A 322 9.89 5.35 33.22
CA GLY A 322 9.20 6.47 33.86
C GLY A 322 9.42 6.52 35.36
N GLN A 323 8.39 6.91 36.11
CA GLN A 323 8.39 6.77 37.58
C GLN A 323 8.59 5.31 38.03
N ARG A 324 8.23 4.36 37.16
CA ARG A 324 8.46 2.93 37.32
C ARG A 324 9.01 2.36 36.02
N HIS A 325 9.93 1.42 36.13
CA HIS A 325 10.43 0.65 34.99
C HIS A 325 9.47 -0.51 34.68
N TYR A 326 8.91 -0.53 33.47
CA TYR A 326 8.06 -1.60 32.96
C TYR A 326 8.80 -2.35 31.86
N LYS A 327 9.07 -3.64 32.05
CA LYS A 327 9.80 -4.47 31.07
C LYS A 327 9.21 -5.87 30.88
N THR A 328 8.59 -6.41 31.92
CA THR A 328 8.13 -7.81 31.93
C THR A 328 6.62 -7.93 31.82
N VAL A 329 6.14 -9.12 31.45
CA VAL A 329 4.70 -9.44 31.48
C VAL A 329 4.09 -9.15 32.86
N ARG A 330 4.84 -9.39 33.95
CA ARG A 330 4.40 -9.05 35.31
C ARG A 330 4.13 -7.55 35.47
N ASP A 331 5.00 -6.69 34.95
CA ASP A 331 4.84 -5.24 35.07
C ASP A 331 3.64 -4.77 34.28
N PHE A 332 3.52 -5.20 33.02
CA PHE A 332 2.40 -4.83 32.14
C PHE A 332 1.06 -5.44 32.60
N SER A 333 1.06 -6.58 33.28
CA SER A 333 -0.16 -7.16 33.86
C SER A 333 -0.80 -6.31 34.96
N LYS A 334 -0.04 -5.38 35.55
CA LYS A 334 -0.58 -4.39 36.50
C LYS A 334 -1.33 -3.27 35.78
N LEU A 335 -0.88 -2.91 34.58
CA LEU A 335 -1.51 -1.90 33.73
C LEU A 335 -2.72 -2.47 32.97
N LEU A 336 -2.61 -3.74 32.54
CA LEU A 336 -3.59 -4.43 31.72
C LEU A 336 -4.11 -5.71 32.41
N PRO A 337 -4.75 -5.59 33.59
CA PRO A 337 -5.10 -6.75 34.41
C PRO A 337 -6.10 -7.69 33.74
N ALA A 338 -7.01 -7.17 32.92
CA ALA A 338 -8.02 -7.99 32.24
C ALA A 338 -7.46 -8.68 30.98
N GLU A 339 -6.56 -8.02 30.24
CA GLU A 339 -5.93 -8.55 29.02
C GLU A 339 -4.93 -9.65 29.32
N LEU A 340 -4.18 -9.52 30.41
CA LEU A 340 -3.01 -10.35 30.73
C LEU A 340 -3.22 -11.26 31.95
N ALA A 341 -4.47 -11.42 32.42
CA ALA A 341 -4.80 -12.17 33.63
C ALA A 341 -4.18 -13.58 33.66
N LEU A 342 -4.29 -14.32 32.54
CA LEU A 342 -3.74 -15.67 32.41
C LEU A 342 -2.21 -15.67 32.32
N MET A 343 -1.64 -14.75 31.54
CA MET A 343 -0.20 -14.70 31.28
C MET A 343 0.60 -14.23 32.50
N ARG A 344 -0.01 -13.44 33.40
CA ARG A 344 0.58 -13.05 34.68
C ARG A 344 1.05 -14.24 35.51
N LYS A 345 0.39 -15.40 35.41
CA LYS A 345 0.77 -16.61 36.15
C LYS A 345 1.84 -17.42 35.41
N GLN A 346 1.68 -17.61 34.10
CA GLN A 346 2.51 -18.52 33.32
C GLN A 346 3.83 -17.92 32.85
N LYS A 347 3.88 -16.60 32.57
CA LYS A 347 4.98 -15.95 31.84
C LYS A 347 5.51 -14.70 32.53
N LYS A 348 5.38 -14.62 33.85
CA LYS A 348 5.63 -13.40 34.65
C LYS A 348 6.97 -12.72 34.38
N ASN A 349 8.04 -13.50 34.22
CA ASN A 349 9.42 -12.99 34.09
C ASN A 349 9.83 -12.74 32.64
N ASN A 350 8.98 -13.09 31.67
CA ASN A 350 9.30 -12.92 30.26
C ASN A 350 9.24 -11.44 29.91
N ARG A 351 10.13 -11.01 29.01
CA ARG A 351 10.09 -9.65 28.43
C ARG A 351 8.75 -9.47 27.70
N PHE A 352 8.15 -8.30 27.84
CA PHE A 352 6.92 -7.97 27.15
C PHE A 352 7.21 -7.49 25.73
N TYR A 353 6.47 -8.02 24.76
CA TYR A 353 6.63 -7.66 23.36
C TYR A 353 5.32 -7.15 22.78
N LEU A 354 5.41 -6.15 21.91
CA LEU A 354 4.36 -5.89 20.93
C LEU A 354 4.57 -6.79 19.74
N TYR A 355 3.47 -7.29 19.19
CA TYR A 355 3.48 -8.17 18.03
C TYR A 355 2.70 -7.50 16.90
N SER A 356 3.28 -7.56 15.71
CA SER A 356 2.64 -7.12 14.48
C SER A 356 2.71 -8.24 13.43
N PRO A 357 1.59 -8.67 12.84
CA PRO A 357 1.63 -9.66 11.77
C PRO A 357 2.44 -9.11 10.59
N ALA A 358 3.37 -9.90 10.08
CA ALA A 358 4.24 -9.50 8.97
C ALA A 358 3.68 -9.92 7.60
N PHE A 359 2.39 -10.25 7.52
CA PHE A 359 1.71 -10.77 6.34
C PHE A 359 0.33 -10.12 6.18
N LYS A 360 -0.20 -10.10 4.96
CA LYS A 360 -1.54 -9.59 4.64
C LYS A 360 -2.58 -10.73 4.60
N ALA A 361 -3.83 -10.40 4.91
CA ALA A 361 -4.96 -11.31 4.77
C ALA A 361 -6.19 -10.53 4.27
N THR A 362 -7.02 -11.19 3.45
CA THR A 362 -8.22 -10.55 2.85
C THR A 362 -9.29 -10.22 3.88
N ASP A 363 -9.39 -11.01 4.96
CA ASP A 363 -10.26 -10.73 6.09
C ASP A 363 -9.54 -9.83 7.11
N VAL A 364 -9.44 -8.54 6.78
CA VAL A 364 -8.70 -7.54 7.57
C VAL A 364 -9.21 -7.49 9.02
N ASN A 365 -10.52 -7.66 9.24
CA ASN A 365 -11.11 -7.66 10.59
C ASN A 365 -10.61 -8.83 11.44
N ARG A 366 -10.65 -10.05 10.89
CA ARG A 366 -10.16 -11.24 11.58
C ARG A 366 -8.65 -11.18 11.79
N TRP A 367 -7.93 -10.66 10.82
CA TRP A 367 -6.48 -10.45 10.87
C TRP A 367 -6.05 -9.54 12.03
N VAL A 368 -6.67 -8.36 12.18
CA VAL A 368 -6.36 -7.46 13.31
C VAL A 368 -6.79 -8.03 14.65
N LYS A 369 -7.94 -8.72 14.73
CA LYS A 369 -8.36 -9.41 15.96
C LYS A 369 -7.35 -10.47 16.39
N ARG A 370 -6.79 -11.23 15.43
CA ARG A 370 -5.71 -12.19 15.72
C ARG A 370 -4.45 -11.49 16.21
N ALA A 371 -4.04 -10.38 15.57
CA ALA A 371 -2.90 -9.58 16.01
C ALA A 371 -3.06 -9.11 17.47
N LEU A 372 -4.24 -8.59 17.85
CA LEU A 372 -4.55 -8.23 19.24
C LEU A 372 -4.50 -9.43 20.18
N SER A 373 -4.96 -10.62 19.74
CA SER A 373 -4.89 -11.84 20.54
C SER A 373 -3.45 -12.21 20.88
N VAL A 374 -2.53 -12.10 19.91
CA VAL A 374 -1.11 -12.44 20.11
C VAL A 374 -0.49 -11.55 21.20
N ILE A 375 -0.78 -10.25 21.20
CA ILE A 375 -0.35 -9.32 22.25
C ILE A 375 -0.88 -9.74 23.63
N LYS A 376 -2.10 -10.26 23.73
CA LYS A 376 -2.66 -10.72 25.01
C LYS A 376 -2.04 -12.04 25.49
N THR A 377 -1.74 -12.95 24.57
CA THR A 377 -1.18 -14.27 24.89
C THR A 377 0.33 -14.27 25.10
N GLN A 378 1.05 -13.23 24.67
CA GLN A 378 2.51 -13.09 24.80
C GLN A 378 3.24 -14.42 24.50
N PRO A 379 3.17 -14.95 23.26
CA PRO A 379 3.76 -16.24 22.93
C PRO A 379 5.25 -16.25 23.31
N HIS A 380 5.69 -17.34 23.92
CA HIS A 380 7.07 -17.53 24.33
C HIS A 380 7.49 -18.98 24.09
N ASP A 381 7.02 -19.50 22.96
CA ASP A 381 7.36 -20.83 22.48
C ASP A 381 8.86 -20.89 22.18
N LYS A 382 9.44 -22.09 22.30
CA LYS A 382 10.84 -22.31 21.94
C LYS A 382 11.00 -22.10 20.43
N LEU A 383 11.89 -21.18 20.07
CA LEU A 383 12.22 -20.86 18.69
C LEU A 383 13.45 -21.64 18.25
N TYR A 384 13.43 -22.09 17.00
CA TYR A 384 14.52 -22.82 16.36
C TYR A 384 14.99 -22.07 15.11
N ASP A 385 16.29 -22.07 14.87
CA ASP A 385 16.90 -21.50 13.67
C ASP A 385 16.63 -22.41 12.46
N ARG A 386 15.43 -22.29 11.88
CA ARG A 386 14.98 -23.13 10.76
C ARG A 386 13.99 -22.40 9.86
N LEU A 387 13.91 -22.85 8.62
CA LEU A 387 12.92 -22.38 7.67
C LEU A 387 11.53 -22.97 7.99
N PRO A 388 10.46 -22.17 8.00
CA PRO A 388 9.10 -22.68 8.13
C PRO A 388 8.74 -23.54 6.91
N ALA A 389 8.11 -24.69 7.16
CA ALA A 389 7.68 -25.60 6.11
C ALA A 389 6.58 -24.98 5.23
N LEU A 390 5.56 -24.37 5.86
CA LEU A 390 4.40 -23.77 5.22
C LEU A 390 3.98 -22.48 5.95
N GLY A 391 3.55 -21.47 5.20
CA GLY A 391 3.11 -20.18 5.75
C GLY A 391 2.93 -19.07 4.71
N PRO A 392 2.18 -17.99 5.02
CA PRO A 392 2.05 -16.81 4.17
C PRO A 392 3.41 -16.10 4.00
N VAL A 393 3.52 -15.29 2.94
CA VAL A 393 4.73 -14.49 2.69
C VAL A 393 4.88 -13.40 3.76
N LEU A 394 6.12 -13.12 4.16
CA LEU A 394 6.45 -11.89 4.87
C LEU A 394 6.35 -10.74 3.86
N CYS A 395 5.36 -9.84 3.99
CA CYS A 395 5.07 -8.78 3.03
C CYS A 395 4.76 -7.40 3.66
N ILE A 396 4.96 -7.27 4.97
CA ILE A 396 4.90 -6.01 5.72
C ILE A 396 6.31 -5.79 6.27
N ASP A 397 6.93 -4.66 5.92
CA ASP A 397 8.27 -4.31 6.41
C ASP A 397 8.23 -3.85 7.88
N GLU A 398 9.41 -3.55 8.42
CA GLU A 398 9.58 -3.23 9.82
C GLU A 398 8.94 -1.89 10.22
N ASP A 399 8.98 -0.88 9.35
CA ASP A 399 8.45 0.45 9.64
C ASP A 399 6.92 0.41 9.69
N GLU A 400 6.31 -0.25 8.71
CA GLU A 400 4.86 -0.51 8.72
C GLU A 400 4.45 -1.39 9.90
N ALA A 401 5.28 -2.38 10.25
CA ALA A 401 5.02 -3.24 11.40
C ALA A 401 5.08 -2.48 12.73
N LYS A 402 5.96 -1.47 12.86
CA LYS A 402 5.98 -0.54 14.00
C LYS A 402 4.71 0.30 14.06
N GLU A 403 4.24 0.85 12.93
CA GLU A 403 2.97 1.58 12.88
C GLU A 403 1.80 0.72 13.35
N MET A 404 1.73 -0.52 12.87
CA MET A 404 0.73 -1.50 13.31
C MET A 404 0.87 -1.82 14.80
N ALA A 405 2.08 -2.05 15.31
CA ALA A 405 2.31 -2.34 16.73
C ALA A 405 1.82 -1.19 17.64
N VAL A 406 2.11 0.07 17.27
CA VAL A 406 1.61 1.27 17.96
C VAL A 406 0.08 1.35 17.90
N PHE A 407 -0.52 1.09 16.73
CA PHE A 407 -1.98 1.07 16.58
C PHE A 407 -2.62 0.00 17.49
N LEU A 408 -2.11 -1.23 17.46
CA LEU A 408 -2.62 -2.33 18.27
C LEU A 408 -2.46 -2.06 19.77
N TRP A 409 -1.35 -1.43 20.20
CA TRP A 409 -1.18 -0.97 21.57
C TRP A 409 -2.27 0.02 21.96
N ARG A 410 -2.50 1.07 21.17
CA ARG A 410 -3.55 2.09 21.42
C ARG A 410 -4.94 1.46 21.51
N VAL A 411 -5.23 0.48 20.66
CA VAL A 411 -6.50 -0.27 20.71
C VAL A 411 -6.59 -1.11 22.00
N ALA A 412 -5.55 -1.87 22.34
CA ALA A 412 -5.52 -2.71 23.54
C ALA A 412 -5.61 -1.89 24.84
N THR A 413 -5.05 -0.68 24.86
CA THR A 413 -5.08 0.20 26.04
C THR A 413 -6.24 1.19 26.05
N SER A 414 -7.04 1.25 24.99
CA SER A 414 -8.11 2.27 24.82
C SER A 414 -9.14 2.33 25.95
N LYS A 415 -9.42 1.20 26.62
CA LYS A 415 -10.36 1.12 27.75
C LYS A 415 -9.77 1.62 29.07
N TYR A 416 -8.46 1.83 29.13
CA TYR A 416 -7.72 2.28 30.32
C TYR A 416 -7.40 3.76 30.21
N VAL A 417 -8.20 4.61 30.88
CA VAL A 417 -8.07 6.08 30.80
C VAL A 417 -6.64 6.56 31.05
N ASN A 418 -5.99 5.96 32.05
CA ASN A 418 -4.66 6.31 32.53
C ASN A 418 -3.57 6.00 31.48
N LEU A 419 -3.82 5.03 30.61
CA LEU A 419 -2.88 4.61 29.56
C LEU A 419 -3.09 5.39 28.25
N ARG A 420 -4.12 6.25 28.19
CA ARG A 420 -4.38 7.13 27.03
C ARG A 420 -3.65 8.48 27.12
N LYS A 421 -2.89 8.72 28.18
CA LYS A 421 -2.18 9.98 28.44
C LYS A 421 -0.77 9.69 28.98
N GLY A 422 0.14 10.67 28.84
CA GLY A 422 1.46 10.63 29.46
C GLY A 422 2.42 9.62 28.83
N GLU A 423 3.28 9.00 29.65
CA GLU A 423 4.40 8.16 29.21
C GLU A 423 4.00 6.90 28.41
N PHE A 424 2.75 6.45 28.52
CA PHE A 424 2.26 5.26 27.80
C PHE A 424 1.79 5.54 26.37
N GLN A 425 1.76 6.82 25.97
CA GLN A 425 1.47 7.24 24.60
C GLN A 425 2.78 7.50 23.87
N PHE A 426 3.05 6.69 22.85
CA PHE A 426 4.25 6.79 22.03
C PHE A 426 3.93 6.70 20.53
N ASP A 427 4.94 7.01 19.72
CA ASP A 427 4.94 6.88 18.27
C ASP A 427 5.90 5.76 17.82
N VAL A 428 6.06 5.57 16.51
CA VAL A 428 6.90 4.50 15.97
C VAL A 428 8.38 4.64 16.33
N ASN A 429 8.88 5.85 16.57
CA ASN A 429 10.29 6.10 16.86
C ASN A 429 10.69 5.60 18.25
N TYR A 430 9.71 5.42 19.13
CA TYR A 430 9.93 4.81 20.44
C TYR A 430 10.33 3.34 20.36
N LEU A 431 9.88 2.63 19.32
CA LEU A 431 10.13 1.20 19.18
C LEU A 431 11.53 0.94 18.63
N GLN A 432 12.29 0.12 19.35
CA GLN A 432 13.55 -0.44 18.91
C GLN A 432 13.36 -1.29 17.64
N SER A 433 14.48 -1.69 17.03
CA SER A 433 14.43 -2.63 15.90
C SER A 433 13.71 -3.92 16.27
N GLY A 434 12.89 -4.40 15.33
CA GLY A 434 12.09 -5.59 15.48
C GLY A 434 12.83 -6.85 15.07
N GLU A 435 12.37 -7.97 15.61
CA GLU A 435 12.78 -9.30 15.17
C GLU A 435 11.63 -9.99 14.44
N VAL A 436 11.93 -10.65 13.33
CA VAL A 436 10.95 -11.50 12.63
C VAL A 436 10.98 -12.90 13.23
N ILE A 437 9.82 -13.38 13.63
CA ILE A 437 9.62 -14.73 14.14
C ILE A 437 8.42 -15.40 13.47
N TRP A 438 8.43 -16.72 13.39
CA TRP A 438 7.33 -17.51 12.84
C TRP A 438 6.56 -18.20 13.96
N LEU A 439 5.33 -17.76 14.14
CA LEU A 439 4.42 -18.19 15.22
C LEU A 439 3.35 -19.14 14.70
N PRO A 440 2.81 -20.03 15.56
CA PRO A 440 1.78 -20.98 15.14
C PRO A 440 0.47 -20.26 14.85
N VAL A 441 -0.25 -20.75 13.84
CA VAL A 441 -1.61 -20.29 13.55
C VAL A 441 -2.56 -21.47 13.44
N GLU A 442 -3.48 -21.52 14.40
CA GLU A 442 -4.57 -22.48 14.47
C GLU A 442 -5.76 -22.08 13.56
N ASP A 443 -5.79 -20.81 13.15
CA ASP A 443 -6.87 -20.26 12.34
C ASP A 443 -6.69 -20.62 10.84
N HIS A 444 -7.06 -21.84 10.50
CA HIS A 444 -6.96 -22.37 9.13
C HIS A 444 -7.75 -21.55 8.10
N GLN A 445 -8.83 -20.86 8.50
CA GLN A 445 -9.60 -19.99 7.60
C GLN A 445 -8.87 -18.68 7.30
N LEU A 446 -8.27 -18.06 8.31
CA LEU A 446 -7.38 -16.91 8.12
C LEU A 446 -6.19 -17.29 7.23
N LEU A 447 -5.63 -18.49 7.45
CA LEU A 447 -4.56 -19.03 6.64
C LEU A 447 -4.97 -19.29 5.20
N GLY A 448 -6.07 -19.99 4.93
CA GLY A 448 -6.54 -20.22 3.56
C GLY A 448 -6.75 -18.93 2.78
N LYS A 449 -7.26 -17.88 3.42
CA LYS A 449 -7.42 -16.55 2.84
C LYS A 449 -6.10 -15.79 2.65
N SER A 450 -5.12 -15.98 3.55
CA SER A 450 -3.76 -15.42 3.42
C SER A 450 -2.88 -16.21 2.44
N LEU A 451 -3.11 -17.51 2.31
CA LEU A 451 -2.48 -18.41 1.35
C LEU A 451 -3.10 -18.22 -0.04
N GLY A 452 -4.38 -17.81 -0.12
CA GLY A 452 -4.98 -17.26 -1.34
C GLY A 452 -4.42 -15.87 -1.73
N TYR A 453 -3.66 -15.22 -0.85
CA TYR A 453 -2.80 -14.08 -1.20
C TYR A 453 -1.46 -14.54 -1.85
N LYS A 454 -1.20 -15.86 -1.90
CA LYS A 454 -0.14 -16.48 -2.72
C LYS A 454 -0.73 -17.12 -3.99
N GLU A 455 -0.14 -16.74 -5.12
CA GLU A 455 0.32 -17.62 -6.22
C GLU A 455 -0.68 -18.55 -6.95
N VAL A 456 -1.98 -18.57 -6.62
CA VAL A 456 -2.98 -19.38 -7.34
C VAL A 456 -4.03 -18.47 -7.98
N ASN A 457 -3.70 -18.04 -9.20
CA ASN A 457 -4.56 -17.55 -10.30
C ASN A 457 -3.91 -16.45 -11.15
N VAL A 458 -2.58 -16.33 -11.15
CA VAL A 458 -1.89 -15.33 -12.00
C VAL A 458 -1.65 -15.83 -13.43
N LEU A 459 -1.77 -17.13 -13.73
CA LEU A 459 -1.65 -17.67 -15.10
C LEU A 459 -2.58 -18.87 -15.37
N LYS A 460 -3.88 -18.69 -15.18
CA LYS A 460 -4.88 -19.47 -15.92
C LYS A 460 -5.88 -18.51 -16.53
N ASN A 461 -5.44 -17.92 -17.63
CA ASN A 461 -6.15 -17.83 -18.91
C ASN A 461 -5.16 -17.32 -19.96
#